data_AF-A0A1U8B857-F1
#
_entry.id   AF-A0A1U8B857-F1
#
_cell.length_a   1.000
_cell.length_b   1.000
_cell.length_c   1.000
_cell.angle_alpha   90.00
_cell.angle_beta   90.00
_cell.angle_gamma   90.00
#
_symmetry.space_group_name_H-M   'P 1'
#
loop_
_entity.id
_entity.type
_entity.pdbx_description
1 polymer ?
#
loop_
_entity_poly.entity_id
_entity_poly.type
_entity_poly.pdbx_seq_one_letter_code
_entity_poly.pdbx_strand_id
1 'polypeptide(L)'
;MADTSDRYHVRSISMPSRSHPTAPGIEEEQRGLRALESLSTAQESSLKAEAICVALFGQVELYKCVESFLQTPQTQQTLAHHQADGWGDELIEGSVTLLDIGSSARDILFQMKENVQDLQSSLRRRNSGGVLKNKVKTYFSLKKRVKKDVNRCLKMLKRLKEKCVARLLLDLDNNSAIVVKVLREVNSVAISIFRALLSFLSTPVSKPKVGRWHLVSKLMHRGVVACDSHEESMNEVESVDVSLLALFRCNSSKDVEVESSQMAQKRLKDLEVRLESLEEGLDFFYRRLIETRVSLLNILTH
;
A
#
# COMPACT_ATOMS: atom_id res chain seq x y z
N MET A 1 73.93 10.19 38.62
CA MET A 1 73.89 9.08 37.64
C MET A 1 72.61 8.31 37.88
N ALA A 2 71.84 8.09 36.82
CA ALA A 2 70.64 7.25 36.69
C ALA A 2 69.44 7.56 37.61
N ASP A 3 68.32 8.02 37.04
CA ASP A 3 67.22 7.12 36.67
C ASP A 3 66.07 7.95 36.07
N THR A 4 65.86 7.86 34.75
CA THR A 4 64.72 8.50 34.07
C THR A 4 63.68 7.44 33.77
N SER A 5 62.61 7.46 34.56
CA SER A 5 61.41 6.63 34.41
C SER A 5 60.77 6.85 33.04
N ASP A 6 60.70 5.77 32.26
CA ASP A 6 60.07 5.67 30.95
C ASP A 6 58.54 5.67 31.12
N ARG A 7 57.86 6.72 30.65
CA ARG A 7 56.40 6.82 30.68
C ARG A 7 55.82 6.23 29.40
N TYR A 8 55.32 5.01 29.49
CA TYR A 8 54.52 4.39 28.43
C TYR A 8 53.24 5.21 28.17
N HIS A 9 53.12 5.78 26.97
CA HIS A 9 51.88 6.37 26.47
C HIS A 9 50.92 5.26 26.05
N VAL A 10 49.90 4.98 26.88
CA VAL A 10 48.74 4.19 26.47
C VAL A 10 47.95 5.02 25.45
N ARG A 11 48.04 4.67 24.17
CA ARG A 11 47.17 5.20 23.11
C ARG A 11 45.79 4.57 23.27
N SER A 12 44.80 5.37 23.69
CA SER A 12 43.40 4.99 23.68
C SER A 12 42.95 4.71 22.24
N ILE A 13 42.64 3.45 21.96
CA ILE A 13 41.98 3.03 20.73
C ILE A 13 40.50 3.44 20.80
N SER A 14 40.10 4.46 20.05
CA SER A 14 38.69 4.77 19.84
C SER A 14 38.07 3.68 18.97
N MET A 15 37.40 2.72 19.60
CA MET A 15 36.54 1.78 18.92
C MET A 15 35.39 2.53 18.25
N PRO A 16 34.99 2.18 17.01
CA PRO A 16 33.86 2.82 16.35
C PRO A 16 32.60 2.62 17.19
N SER A 17 31.89 3.73 17.43
CA SER A 17 30.65 3.79 18.16
C SER A 17 29.69 2.72 17.64
N ARG A 18 29.26 1.82 18.52
CA ARG A 18 28.15 0.91 18.26
C ARG A 18 26.94 1.76 17.87
N SER A 19 26.49 1.68 16.63
CA SER A 19 25.22 2.25 16.22
C SER A 19 24.13 1.60 17.08
N HIS A 20 23.45 2.43 17.87
CA HIS A 20 22.38 1.99 18.76
C HIS A 20 21.27 1.30 17.93
N PRO A 21 20.66 0.21 18.43
CA PRO A 21 19.56 -0.51 17.76
C PRO A 21 18.29 0.34 17.58
N THR A 22 18.25 1.56 18.11
CA THR A 22 17.16 2.54 17.99
C THR A 22 17.18 3.33 16.67
N ALA A 23 18.33 3.46 16.01
CA ALA A 23 18.47 4.22 14.77
C ALA A 23 17.59 3.71 13.60
N PRO A 24 17.56 2.39 13.29
CA PRO A 24 16.73 1.89 12.19
C PRO A 24 15.22 2.06 12.45
N GLY A 25 14.76 1.98 13.70
CA GLY A 25 13.35 2.18 14.04
C GLY A 25 12.87 3.61 13.83
N ILE A 26 13.71 4.60 14.17
CA ILE A 26 13.40 6.02 13.91
C ILE A 26 13.38 6.31 12.41
N GLU A 27 14.31 5.73 11.65
CA GLU A 27 14.34 5.90 10.18
C GLU A 27 13.12 5.27 9.50
N GLU A 28 12.65 4.12 9.98
CA GLU A 28 11.46 3.43 9.49
C GLU A 28 10.17 4.19 9.82
N GLU A 29 10.05 4.73 11.04
CA GLU A 29 8.92 5.57 11.46
C GLU A 29 8.86 6.89 10.66
N GLN A 30 10.00 7.56 10.45
CA GLN A 30 10.08 8.73 9.58
C GLN A 30 9.77 8.41 8.11
N ARG A 31 10.10 7.20 7.64
CA ARG A 31 9.75 6.73 6.29
C ARG A 31 8.24 6.51 6.18
N GLY A 32 7.62 5.97 7.21
CA GLY A 32 6.17 5.88 7.36
C GLY A 32 5.49 7.24 7.24
N LEU A 33 5.92 8.21 8.04
CA LEU A 33 5.38 9.58 8.02
C LEU A 33 5.54 10.26 6.65
N ARG A 34 6.72 10.15 6.03
CA ARG A 34 6.95 10.67 4.67
C ARG A 34 6.08 9.98 3.62
N ALA A 35 5.86 8.67 3.74
CA ALA A 35 4.95 7.94 2.85
C ALA A 35 3.49 8.43 3.03
N LEU A 36 3.06 8.67 4.27
CA LEU A 36 1.73 9.24 4.57
C LEU A 36 1.55 10.66 4.00
N GLU A 37 2.57 11.52 4.10
CA GLU A 37 2.58 12.85 3.48
C GLU A 37 2.56 12.76 1.95
N SER A 38 3.30 11.80 1.39
CA SER A 38 3.32 11.54 -0.05
C SER A 38 1.96 11.06 -0.57
N LEU A 39 1.23 10.25 0.20
CA LEU A 39 -0.13 9.81 -0.13
C LEU A 39 -1.14 10.97 -0.15
N SER A 40 -0.90 12.01 0.65
CA SER A 40 -1.76 13.20 0.71
C SER A 40 -1.55 14.16 -0.46
N THR A 41 -0.34 14.17 -1.04
CA THR A 41 0.11 15.14 -2.06
C THR A 41 0.23 14.56 -3.47
N ALA A 42 0.37 13.24 -3.60
CA ALA A 42 0.58 12.59 -4.90
C ALA A 42 -0.72 12.37 -5.68
N GLN A 43 -0.60 12.40 -7.01
CA GLN A 43 -1.66 11.95 -7.90
C GLN A 43 -1.82 10.42 -7.76
N GLU A 44 -2.98 9.96 -7.28
CA GLU A 44 -3.26 8.57 -6.84
C GLU A 44 -2.85 7.47 -7.84
N SER A 45 -2.76 7.77 -9.13
CA SER A 45 -2.40 6.81 -10.19
C SER A 45 -0.89 6.52 -10.32
N SER A 46 -0.01 7.31 -9.68
CA SER A 46 1.45 7.18 -9.81
C SER A 46 2.13 6.51 -8.60
N LEU A 47 1.35 6.10 -7.59
CA LEU A 47 1.91 5.52 -6.37
C LEU A 47 2.41 4.10 -6.63
N LYS A 48 3.64 3.84 -6.21
CA LYS A 48 4.28 2.52 -6.27
C LYS A 48 3.80 1.65 -5.12
N ALA A 49 3.82 0.33 -5.32
CA ALA A 49 3.41 -0.63 -4.30
C ALA A 49 4.22 -0.48 -3.00
N GLU A 50 5.50 -0.16 -3.12
CA GLU A 50 6.40 0.01 -1.97
C GLU A 50 5.95 1.14 -1.03
N ALA A 51 5.54 2.29 -1.57
CA ALA A 51 5.07 3.40 -0.76
C ALA A 51 3.76 3.06 -0.03
N ILE A 52 2.85 2.33 -0.71
CA ILE A 52 1.60 1.86 -0.12
C ILE A 52 1.89 0.83 0.98
N CYS A 53 2.84 -0.07 0.76
CA CYS A 53 3.27 -1.07 1.73
C CYS A 53 3.84 -0.41 3.00
N VAL A 54 4.74 0.56 2.84
CA VAL A 54 5.28 1.35 3.96
C VAL A 54 4.17 2.06 4.73
N ALA A 55 3.19 2.64 4.02
CA ALA A 55 2.06 3.29 4.66
C ALA A 55 1.16 2.31 5.43
N LEU A 56 0.94 1.09 4.91
CA LEU A 56 0.20 0.03 5.62
C LEU A 56 0.88 -0.33 6.95
N PHE A 57 2.20 -0.55 6.94
CA PHE A 57 2.95 -0.85 8.16
C PHE A 57 3.00 0.35 9.13
N GLY A 58 3.19 1.57 8.62
CA GLY A 58 3.08 2.77 9.44
C GLY A 58 1.71 2.91 10.12
N GLN A 59 0.65 2.52 9.41
CA GLN A 59 -0.70 2.51 9.97
C GLN A 59 -0.89 1.45 11.04
N VAL A 60 -0.26 0.28 10.90
CA VAL A 60 -0.25 -0.75 11.95
C VAL A 60 0.34 -0.19 13.24
N GLU A 61 1.48 0.51 13.17
CA GLU A 61 2.09 1.14 14.35
C GLU A 61 1.19 2.24 14.93
N LEU A 62 0.57 3.07 14.07
CA LEU A 62 -0.36 4.10 14.51
C LEU A 62 -1.55 3.51 15.28
N TYR A 63 -2.11 2.39 14.81
CA TYR A 63 -3.20 1.71 15.51
C TYR A 63 -2.76 1.06 16.85
N LYS A 64 -1.48 0.67 17.02
CA LYS A 64 -0.97 0.26 18.34
C LYS A 64 -0.92 1.43 19.31
N CYS A 65 -0.55 2.62 18.82
CA CYS A 65 -0.61 3.85 19.60
C CYS A 65 -2.06 4.21 19.97
N VAL A 66 -2.99 4.07 19.02
CA VAL A 66 -4.43 4.25 19.29
C VAL A 66 -4.92 3.26 20.33
N GLU A 67 -4.52 2.00 20.27
CA GLU A 67 -4.91 1.02 21.28
C GLU A 67 -4.42 1.46 22.67
N SER A 68 -3.15 1.85 22.80
CA SER A 68 -2.60 2.36 24.06
C SER A 68 -3.34 3.61 24.55
N PHE A 69 -3.72 4.50 23.63
CA PHE A 69 -4.51 5.70 23.91
C PHE A 69 -5.92 5.36 24.41
N LEU A 70 -6.61 4.41 23.77
CA LEU A 70 -7.94 3.92 24.15
C LEU A 70 -7.94 3.24 25.52
N GLN A 71 -6.82 2.67 25.96
CA GLN A 71 -6.69 2.07 27.31
C GLN A 71 -6.48 3.11 28.42
N THR A 72 -6.28 4.39 28.11
CA THR A 72 -6.12 5.42 29.15
C THR A 72 -7.45 5.72 29.85
N PRO A 73 -7.49 5.81 31.20
CA PRO A 73 -8.74 6.05 31.93
C PRO A 73 -9.46 7.33 31.49
N GLN A 74 -8.71 8.38 31.15
CA GLN A 74 -9.29 9.64 30.66
C GLN A 74 -10.01 9.45 29.33
N THR A 75 -9.41 8.72 28.40
CA THR A 75 -10.02 8.44 27.10
C THR A 75 -11.25 7.57 27.26
N GLN A 76 -11.20 6.53 28.11
CA GLN A 76 -12.34 5.67 28.38
C GLN A 76 -13.51 6.44 29.01
N GLN A 77 -13.24 7.29 30.01
CA GLN A 77 -14.26 8.14 30.63
C GLN A 77 -14.88 9.11 29.63
N THR A 78 -14.06 9.79 28.83
CA THR A 78 -14.53 10.68 27.76
C THR A 78 -15.42 9.94 26.77
N LEU A 79 -15.01 8.74 26.34
CA LEU A 79 -15.77 7.94 25.38
C LEU A 79 -17.09 7.40 25.98
N ALA A 80 -17.08 6.98 27.24
CA ALA A 80 -18.29 6.51 27.92
C ALA A 80 -19.28 7.65 28.20
N HIS A 81 -18.79 8.82 28.63
CA HIS A 81 -19.64 9.96 28.99
C HIS A 81 -20.42 10.54 27.81
N HIS A 82 -19.84 10.55 26.62
CA HIS A 82 -20.50 11.13 25.46
C HIS A 82 -21.26 10.08 24.61
N GLN A 83 -21.51 8.88 25.12
CA GLN A 83 -22.21 7.84 24.36
C GLN A 83 -23.59 8.29 23.82
N ALA A 84 -24.28 9.18 24.56
CA ALA A 84 -25.57 9.75 24.16
C ALA A 84 -25.51 10.71 22.95
N ASP A 85 -24.32 11.20 22.59
CA ASP A 85 -24.12 12.20 21.53
C ASP A 85 -23.96 11.57 20.14
N GLY A 86 -24.10 10.24 20.02
CA GLY A 86 -24.18 9.52 18.75
C GLY A 86 -22.88 9.45 17.93
N TRP A 87 -21.75 9.94 18.44
CA TRP A 87 -20.43 9.76 17.80
C TRP A 87 -19.85 8.37 18.07
N GLY A 88 -20.22 7.71 19.17
CA GLY A 88 -19.84 6.31 19.43
C GLY A 88 -20.37 5.37 18.33
N ASP A 89 -21.65 5.52 17.98
CA ASP A 89 -22.27 4.77 16.88
C ASP A 89 -21.61 5.04 15.52
N GLU A 90 -21.23 6.28 15.23
CA GLU A 90 -20.51 6.62 13.99
C GLU A 90 -19.12 6.00 13.97
N LEU A 91 -18.40 5.99 15.09
CA LEU A 91 -17.08 5.39 15.17
C LEU A 91 -17.17 3.87 14.93
N ILE A 92 -18.17 3.22 15.52
CA ILE A 92 -18.44 1.80 15.28
C ILE A 92 -18.88 1.56 13.82
N GLU A 93 -19.81 2.33 13.27
CA GLU A 93 -20.26 2.23 11.87
C GLU A 93 -19.08 2.44 10.91
N GLY A 94 -18.22 3.42 11.20
CA GLY A 94 -17.01 3.72 10.44
C GLY A 94 -16.01 2.57 10.48
N SER A 95 -15.79 1.97 11.66
CA SER A 95 -14.91 0.80 11.81
C SER A 95 -15.42 -0.40 11.00
N VAL A 96 -16.74 -0.65 11.00
CA VAL A 96 -17.36 -1.72 10.20
C VAL A 96 -17.16 -1.45 8.72
N THR A 97 -17.39 -0.21 8.28
CA THR A 97 -17.18 0.19 6.88
C THR A 97 -15.73 -0.04 6.44
N LEU A 98 -14.74 0.31 7.28
CA LEU A 98 -13.33 0.06 7.00
C LEU A 98 -13.00 -1.43 6.94
N LEU A 99 -13.60 -2.25 7.80
CA LEU A 99 -13.44 -3.71 7.76
C LEU A 99 -14.04 -4.31 6.47
N ASP A 100 -15.23 -3.89 6.06
CA ASP A 100 -15.85 -4.37 4.82
C ASP A 100 -14.99 -4.03 3.58
N ILE A 101 -14.43 -2.82 3.56
CA ILE A 101 -13.49 -2.38 2.52
C ILE A 101 -12.18 -3.18 2.61
N GLY A 102 -11.67 -3.41 3.82
CA GLY A 102 -10.48 -4.23 4.07
C GLY A 102 -10.65 -5.66 3.55
N SER A 103 -11.76 -6.31 3.86
CA SER A 103 -12.09 -7.65 3.35
C SER A 103 -12.13 -7.65 1.82
N SER A 104 -12.81 -6.67 1.21
CA SER A 104 -12.87 -6.54 -0.24
C SER A 104 -11.49 -6.34 -0.87
N ALA A 105 -10.63 -5.52 -0.25
CA ALA A 105 -9.27 -5.27 -0.72
C ALA A 105 -8.40 -6.53 -0.64
N ARG A 106 -8.53 -7.33 0.43
CA ARG A 106 -7.85 -8.63 0.59
C ARG A 106 -8.28 -9.60 -0.52
N ASP A 107 -9.58 -9.74 -0.77
CA ASP A 107 -10.10 -10.62 -1.82
C ASP A 107 -9.62 -10.20 -3.22
N ILE A 108 -9.52 -8.89 -3.47
CA ILE A 108 -9.00 -8.35 -4.74
C ILE A 108 -7.51 -8.66 -4.89
N LEU A 109 -6.71 -8.41 -3.84
CA LEU A 109 -5.26 -8.69 -3.86
C LEU A 109 -5.00 -10.18 -4.10
N PHE A 110 -5.70 -11.04 -3.37
CA PHE A 110 -5.61 -12.48 -3.51
C PHE A 110 -5.89 -12.93 -4.95
N GLN A 111 -7.03 -12.52 -5.53
CA GLN A 111 -7.38 -12.84 -6.91
C GLN A 111 -6.35 -12.32 -7.93
N MET A 112 -5.81 -11.12 -7.70
CA MET A 112 -4.78 -10.53 -8.57
C MET A 112 -3.48 -11.34 -8.51
N LYS A 113 -3.06 -11.75 -7.30
CA LYS A 113 -1.86 -12.56 -7.07
C LYS A 113 -1.98 -13.92 -7.74
N GLU A 114 -3.08 -14.64 -7.52
CA GLU A 114 -3.34 -15.94 -8.16
C GLU A 114 -3.27 -15.84 -9.69
N ASN A 115 -3.83 -14.77 -10.27
CA ASN A 115 -3.82 -14.61 -11.72
C ASN A 115 -2.43 -14.26 -12.28
N VAL A 116 -1.66 -13.45 -11.55
CA VAL A 116 -0.26 -13.15 -11.88
C VAL A 116 0.59 -14.42 -11.84
N GLN A 117 0.41 -15.27 -10.82
CA GLN A 117 1.09 -16.56 -10.69
C GLN A 117 0.69 -17.54 -11.80
N ASP A 118 -0.58 -17.59 -12.15
CA ASP A 118 -1.08 -18.42 -13.25
C ASP A 118 -0.51 -17.99 -14.61
N LEU A 119 -0.41 -16.68 -14.86
CA LEU A 119 0.27 -16.13 -16.04
C LEU A 119 1.77 -16.46 -16.05
N GLN A 120 2.44 -16.26 -14.92
CA GLN A 120 3.88 -16.50 -14.78
C GLN A 120 4.22 -17.98 -15.02
N SER A 121 3.42 -18.89 -14.44
CA SER A 121 3.57 -20.32 -14.64
C SER A 121 3.33 -20.73 -16.09
N SER A 122 2.35 -20.12 -16.76
CA SER A 122 2.02 -20.38 -18.15
C SER A 122 3.12 -19.92 -19.12
N LEU A 123 3.70 -18.75 -18.85
CA LEU A 123 4.85 -18.23 -19.60
C LEU A 123 6.11 -19.08 -19.40
N ARG A 124 6.37 -19.54 -18.17
CA ARG A 124 7.54 -20.39 -17.87
C ARG A 124 7.49 -21.75 -18.57
N ARG A 125 6.30 -22.35 -18.67
CA ARG A 125 6.09 -23.66 -19.28
C ARG A 125 6.16 -23.66 -20.82
N ARG A 126 6.37 -22.49 -21.45
CA ARG A 126 6.28 -22.32 -22.92
C ARG A 126 5.01 -22.96 -23.48
N ASN A 127 3.88 -22.74 -22.78
CA ASN A 127 2.60 -23.28 -23.19
C ASN A 127 2.26 -22.84 -24.62
N SER A 128 1.49 -23.66 -25.34
CA SER A 128 1.06 -23.31 -26.70
C SER A 128 0.40 -21.93 -26.73
N GLY A 129 0.64 -21.16 -27.79
CA GLY A 129 0.18 -19.78 -27.90
C GLY A 129 -1.31 -19.59 -27.58
N GLY A 130 -2.15 -20.58 -27.87
CA GLY A 130 -3.57 -20.58 -27.52
C GLY A 130 -3.87 -20.62 -26.01
N VAL A 131 -3.12 -21.40 -25.22
CA VAL A 131 -3.31 -21.47 -23.76
C VAL A 131 -2.90 -20.16 -23.10
N LEU A 132 -1.73 -19.62 -23.47
CA LEU A 132 -1.26 -18.33 -22.97
C LEU A 132 -2.25 -17.20 -23.32
N LYS A 133 -2.77 -17.21 -24.56
CA LYS A 133 -3.77 -16.24 -25.02
C LYS A 133 -5.03 -16.26 -24.14
N ASN A 134 -5.51 -17.44 -23.77
CA ASN A 134 -6.67 -17.58 -22.89
C ASN A 134 -6.37 -17.03 -21.48
N LYS A 135 -5.18 -17.30 -20.93
CA LYS A 135 -4.76 -16.81 -19.61
C LYS A 135 -4.67 -15.28 -19.56
N VAL A 136 -4.10 -14.66 -20.59
CA VAL A 136 -4.05 -13.19 -20.73
C VAL A 136 -5.47 -12.60 -20.85
N LYS A 137 -6.37 -13.26 -21.58
CA LYS A 137 -7.78 -12.84 -21.65
C LYS A 137 -8.47 -12.92 -20.28
N THR A 138 -8.19 -13.96 -19.51
CA THR A 138 -8.69 -14.11 -18.13
C THR A 138 -8.19 -12.98 -17.24
N TYR A 139 -6.90 -12.64 -17.29
CA TYR A 139 -6.31 -11.50 -16.57
C TYR A 139 -7.05 -10.17 -16.85
N PHE A 140 -7.23 -9.82 -18.13
CA PHE A 140 -7.93 -8.58 -18.46
C PHE A 140 -9.42 -8.61 -18.10
N SER A 141 -10.03 -9.79 -18.03
CA SER A 141 -11.40 -9.95 -17.56
C SER A 141 -11.49 -9.76 -16.04
N LEU A 142 -10.51 -10.27 -15.29
CA LEU A 142 -10.36 -10.02 -13.86
C LEU A 142 -10.17 -8.52 -13.60
N LYS A 143 -9.25 -7.83 -14.29
CA LYS A 143 -9.05 -6.37 -14.12
C LYS A 143 -10.35 -5.58 -14.30
N LYS A 144 -11.20 -5.96 -15.27
CA LYS A 144 -12.50 -5.31 -15.47
C LYS A 144 -13.45 -5.53 -14.29
N ARG A 145 -13.41 -6.71 -13.66
CA ARG A 145 -14.17 -7.01 -12.45
C ARG A 145 -13.62 -6.22 -11.26
N VAL A 146 -12.32 -6.33 -11.00
CA VAL A 146 -11.60 -5.58 -9.95
C VAL A 146 -11.92 -4.10 -10.00
N LYS A 147 -11.90 -3.49 -11.19
CA LYS A 147 -12.28 -2.08 -11.35
C LYS A 147 -13.69 -1.76 -10.86
N LYS A 148 -14.66 -2.66 -11.04
CA LYS A 148 -16.03 -2.46 -10.55
C LYS A 148 -16.09 -2.54 -9.03
N ASP A 149 -15.42 -3.52 -8.43
CA ASP A 149 -15.39 -3.70 -6.98
C ASP A 149 -14.60 -2.58 -6.28
N VAL A 150 -13.47 -2.15 -6.85
CA VAL A 150 -12.74 -0.96 -6.42
C VAL A 150 -13.64 0.28 -6.46
N ASN A 151 -14.36 0.52 -7.55
CA ASN A 151 -15.27 1.67 -7.63
C ASN A 151 -16.37 1.62 -6.57
N ARG A 152 -16.83 0.43 -6.14
CA ARG A 152 -17.75 0.28 -5.01
C ARG A 152 -17.07 0.73 -3.71
N CYS A 153 -15.89 0.22 -3.43
CA CYS A 153 -15.12 0.55 -2.23
C CYS A 153 -14.77 2.05 -2.15
N LEU A 154 -14.34 2.66 -3.27
CA LEU A 154 -14.04 4.08 -3.34
C LEU A 154 -15.26 4.97 -3.04
N LYS A 155 -16.47 4.54 -3.42
CA LYS A 155 -17.72 5.23 -3.05
C LYS A 155 -17.99 5.12 -1.54
N MET A 156 -17.74 3.96 -0.94
CA MET A 156 -17.88 3.77 0.52
C MET A 156 -16.89 4.65 1.27
N LEU A 157 -15.61 4.66 0.86
CA LEU A 157 -14.57 5.54 1.43
C LEU A 157 -14.92 7.04 1.30
N LYS A 158 -15.53 7.44 0.18
CA LYS A 158 -15.97 8.83 -0.02
C LYS A 158 -17.08 9.20 0.96
N ARG A 159 -18.12 8.37 1.09
CA ARG A 159 -19.22 8.57 2.04
C ARG A 159 -18.73 8.62 3.48
N LEU A 160 -17.80 7.74 3.84
CA LEU A 160 -17.19 7.71 5.16
C LEU A 160 -16.45 9.03 5.46
N LYS A 161 -15.62 9.51 4.52
CA LYS A 161 -14.91 10.79 4.66
C LYS A 161 -15.87 11.98 4.82
N GLU A 162 -16.95 12.02 4.04
CA GLU A 162 -17.95 13.10 4.10
C GLU A 162 -18.68 13.13 5.46
N LYS A 163 -19.07 11.96 5.99
CA LYS A 163 -19.64 11.83 7.34
C LYS A 163 -18.68 12.37 8.41
N CYS A 164 -17.39 12.01 8.29
CA CYS A 164 -16.37 12.46 9.23
C CYS A 164 -16.18 13.99 9.23
N VAL A 165 -16.37 14.67 8.11
CA VAL A 165 -16.21 16.13 8.01
C VAL A 165 -17.44 16.86 8.55
N ALA A 166 -18.65 16.38 8.27
CA ALA A 166 -19.89 17.06 8.63
C ALA A 166 -20.10 17.24 10.15
N ARG A 167 -19.57 16.33 10.98
CA ARG A 167 -19.73 16.36 12.44
C ARG A 167 -18.66 17.15 13.20
N LEU A 168 -17.64 17.68 12.52
CA LEU A 168 -16.66 18.60 13.13
C LEU A 168 -17.27 19.92 13.61
N LEU A 169 -18.52 20.19 13.25
CA LEU A 169 -19.22 21.44 13.55
C LEU A 169 -19.97 21.44 14.90
N LEU A 170 -19.78 20.41 15.75
CA LEU A 170 -20.43 20.31 17.05
C LEU A 170 -19.49 20.79 18.16
N ASP A 171 -20.00 21.64 19.05
CA ASP A 171 -19.31 22.24 20.18
C ASP A 171 -19.04 21.17 21.25
N LEU A 172 -17.82 20.63 21.26
CA LEU A 172 -17.39 19.55 22.15
C LEU A 172 -16.43 20.12 23.21
N ASP A 173 -16.47 19.63 24.44
CA ASP A 173 -15.52 20.07 25.46
C ASP A 173 -14.06 19.79 25.05
N ASN A 174 -13.12 20.50 25.68
CA ASN A 174 -11.72 20.49 25.25
C ASN A 174 -11.05 19.10 25.31
N ASN A 175 -11.43 18.22 26.24
CA ASN A 175 -10.84 16.88 26.37
C ASN A 175 -11.46 15.91 25.35
N SER A 176 -12.77 15.98 25.18
CA SER A 176 -13.54 15.20 24.22
C SER A 176 -13.19 15.56 22.78
N ALA A 177 -12.92 16.84 22.51
CA ALA A 177 -12.40 17.32 21.23
C ALA A 177 -11.06 16.68 20.86
N ILE A 178 -10.16 16.47 21.83
CA ILE A 178 -8.85 15.86 21.59
C ILE A 178 -9.00 14.38 21.21
N VAL A 179 -9.77 13.60 21.99
CA VAL A 179 -10.00 12.17 21.72
C VAL A 179 -10.62 11.97 20.34
N VAL A 180 -11.67 12.74 20.03
CA VAL A 180 -12.35 12.66 18.73
C VAL A 180 -11.43 13.07 17.60
N LYS A 181 -10.62 14.12 17.76
CA LYS A 181 -9.68 14.57 16.75
C LYS A 181 -8.65 13.49 16.41
N VAL A 182 -8.02 12.88 17.43
CA VAL A 182 -7.03 11.81 17.23
C VAL A 182 -7.63 10.63 16.47
N LEU A 183 -8.79 10.13 16.89
CA LEU A 183 -9.45 9.00 16.22
C LEU A 183 -9.86 9.34 14.78
N ARG A 184 -10.33 10.57 14.52
CA ARG A 184 -10.66 11.03 13.16
C ARG A 184 -9.42 11.15 12.28
N GLU A 185 -8.32 11.66 12.79
CA GLU A 185 -7.06 11.78 12.04
C GLU A 185 -6.54 10.40 11.63
N VAL A 186 -6.49 9.45 12.56
CA VAL A 186 -6.07 8.07 12.27
C VAL A 186 -6.97 7.41 11.23
N ASN A 187 -8.30 7.56 11.35
CA ASN A 187 -9.25 7.05 10.36
C ASN A 187 -9.10 7.75 8.99
N SER A 188 -8.78 9.04 8.95
CA SER A 188 -8.51 9.78 7.70
C SER A 188 -7.29 9.20 6.97
N VAL A 189 -6.25 8.86 7.73
CA VAL A 189 -5.06 8.17 7.19
C VAL A 189 -5.45 6.79 6.65
N ALA A 190 -6.20 5.99 7.41
CA ALA A 190 -6.69 4.67 6.97
C ALA A 190 -7.46 4.77 5.64
N ILE A 191 -8.38 5.73 5.53
CA ILE A 191 -9.17 6.00 4.32
C ILE A 191 -8.27 6.32 3.14
N SER A 192 -7.21 7.08 3.35
CA SER A 192 -6.27 7.49 2.30
C SER A 192 -5.42 6.32 1.82
N ILE A 193 -4.94 5.47 2.73
CA ILE A 193 -4.21 4.24 2.41
C ILE A 193 -5.09 3.28 1.61
N PHE A 194 -6.32 3.01 2.05
CA PHE A 194 -7.24 2.15 1.30
C PHE A 194 -7.53 2.72 -0.09
N ARG A 195 -7.73 4.04 -0.19
CA ARG A 195 -7.93 4.69 -1.49
C ARG A 195 -6.72 4.47 -2.40
N ALA A 196 -5.51 4.69 -1.90
CA ALA A 196 -4.27 4.48 -2.66
C ALA A 196 -4.09 3.02 -3.11
N LEU A 197 -4.29 2.05 -2.20
CA LEU A 197 -4.22 0.62 -2.50
C LEU A 197 -5.22 0.22 -3.59
N LEU A 198 -6.48 0.61 -3.44
CA LEU A 198 -7.53 0.28 -4.41
C LEU A 198 -7.29 0.97 -5.77
N SER A 199 -6.84 2.22 -5.76
CA SER A 199 -6.48 2.97 -6.97
C SER A 199 -5.32 2.28 -7.70
N PHE A 200 -4.27 1.85 -6.99
CA PHE A 200 -3.14 1.09 -7.53
C PHE A 200 -3.59 -0.20 -8.24
N LEU A 201 -4.54 -0.96 -7.66
CA LEU A 201 -5.03 -2.21 -8.23
C LEU A 201 -5.98 -2.02 -9.43
N SER A 202 -6.64 -0.86 -9.53
CA SER A 202 -7.63 -0.56 -10.57
C SER A 202 -7.12 0.28 -11.73
N THR A 203 -5.80 0.44 -11.82
CA THR A 203 -5.16 1.30 -12.82
C THR A 203 -5.69 1.02 -14.23
N PRO A 204 -6.15 2.07 -14.94
CA PRO A 204 -6.82 1.88 -16.19
C PRO A 204 -5.85 1.27 -17.20
N VAL A 205 -6.29 0.17 -17.84
CA VAL A 205 -5.59 -0.40 -19.00
C VAL A 205 -5.53 0.70 -20.05
N SER A 206 -4.37 1.34 -20.16
CA SER A 206 -4.22 2.41 -21.12
C SER A 206 -4.28 1.81 -22.52
N LYS A 207 -5.34 2.13 -23.27
CA LYS A 207 -5.31 1.89 -24.71
C LYS A 207 -4.13 2.70 -25.23
N PRO A 208 -3.15 2.11 -25.92
CA PRO A 208 -2.06 2.90 -26.46
C PRO A 208 -2.66 3.89 -27.44
N LYS A 209 -2.67 5.17 -27.05
CA LYS A 209 -2.80 6.26 -28.03
C LYS A 209 -1.68 6.07 -29.05
N VAL A 210 -1.87 6.53 -30.29
CA VAL A 210 -0.86 6.44 -31.36
C VAL A 210 0.53 6.90 -30.88
N GLY A 211 0.56 7.83 -29.92
CA GLY A 211 1.73 8.24 -29.16
C GLY A 211 2.19 7.34 -27.98
N ARG A 212 1.91 6.04 -27.94
CA ARG A 212 2.52 5.07 -27.00
C ARG A 212 3.07 3.85 -27.73
N TRP A 213 2.83 3.74 -29.03
CA TRP A 213 3.46 2.74 -29.88
C TRP A 213 4.96 2.99 -30.05
N HIS A 214 5.38 4.25 -30.00
CA HIS A 214 6.80 4.58 -29.90
C HIS A 214 7.46 4.16 -28.58
N LEU A 215 6.68 3.89 -27.52
CA LEU A 215 7.17 3.30 -26.28
C LEU A 215 7.36 1.79 -26.43
N VAL A 216 6.45 1.11 -27.13
CA VAL A 216 6.59 -0.32 -27.47
C VAL A 216 7.78 -0.52 -28.41
N SER A 217 7.96 0.33 -29.43
CA SER A 217 9.12 0.26 -30.33
C SER A 217 10.43 0.63 -29.64
N LYS A 218 10.47 1.62 -28.74
CA LYS A 218 11.67 1.93 -27.92
C LYS A 218 12.03 0.80 -26.97
N LEU A 219 11.03 0.15 -26.38
CA LEU A 219 11.19 -0.98 -25.47
C LEU A 219 11.66 -2.25 -26.20
N MET A 220 11.30 -2.41 -27.47
CA MET A 220 11.68 -3.54 -28.33
C MET A 220 12.99 -3.36 -29.11
N HIS A 221 13.59 -2.16 -29.13
CA HIS A 221 14.81 -1.89 -29.91
C HIS A 221 16.07 -1.60 -29.07
N ARG A 222 16.07 -1.85 -27.76
CA ARG A 222 17.15 -1.35 -26.89
C ARG A 222 17.81 -2.43 -26.03
N GLY A 223 18.67 -3.21 -26.66
CA GLY A 223 19.88 -3.69 -26.01
C GLY A 223 20.81 -2.50 -25.74
N VAL A 224 21.43 -2.47 -24.55
CA VAL A 224 22.48 -1.52 -24.13
C VAL A 224 22.00 -0.12 -23.70
N VAL A 225 21.92 0.05 -22.38
CA VAL A 225 22.16 1.27 -21.55
C VAL A 225 21.57 2.60 -22.04
N ALA A 226 20.51 3.05 -21.34
CA ALA A 226 20.24 4.46 -20.98
C ALA A 226 18.99 4.49 -20.11
N CYS A 227 19.12 5.22 -19.01
CA CYS A 227 18.08 5.66 -18.09
C CYS A 227 16.96 6.36 -18.88
N ASP A 228 15.71 5.90 -18.80
CA ASP A 228 14.57 6.51 -19.50
C ASP A 228 13.60 7.12 -18.46
N SER A 229 13.50 8.44 -18.45
CA SER A 229 12.80 9.29 -17.48
C SER A 229 11.27 9.13 -17.42
N HIS A 230 10.70 8.11 -18.09
CA HIS A 230 9.26 7.83 -18.12
C HIS A 230 8.87 6.44 -17.60
N GLU A 231 9.82 5.53 -17.41
CA GLU A 231 9.62 4.28 -16.67
C GLU A 231 9.29 4.53 -15.19
N GLU A 232 9.72 5.68 -14.66
CA GLU A 232 9.45 6.13 -13.28
C GLU A 232 7.97 6.40 -13.01
N SER A 233 7.17 6.73 -14.04
CA SER A 233 5.77 7.17 -13.85
C SER A 233 4.72 6.05 -13.81
N MET A 234 5.02 4.87 -14.35
CA MET A 234 4.08 3.74 -14.37
C MET A 234 4.16 2.94 -13.08
N ASN A 235 3.01 2.64 -12.47
CA ASN A 235 2.95 1.62 -11.44
C ASN A 235 3.15 0.21 -12.03
N GLU A 236 3.43 -0.74 -11.15
CA GLU A 236 3.82 -2.11 -11.45
C GLU A 236 2.70 -2.87 -12.20
N VAL A 237 1.44 -2.61 -11.85
CA VAL A 237 0.26 -3.18 -12.52
C VAL A 237 0.16 -2.67 -13.97
N GLU A 238 0.34 -1.37 -14.20
CA GLU A 238 0.34 -0.78 -15.55
C GLU A 238 1.51 -1.31 -16.40
N SER A 239 2.66 -1.53 -15.77
CA SER A 239 3.82 -2.10 -16.45
C SER A 239 3.54 -3.51 -16.99
N VAL A 240 2.90 -4.36 -16.17
CA VAL A 240 2.45 -5.69 -16.59
C VAL A 240 1.42 -5.61 -17.70
N ASP A 241 0.42 -4.71 -17.61
CA ASP A 241 -0.58 -4.52 -18.66
C ASP A 241 0.07 -4.23 -20.02
N VAL A 242 1.06 -3.34 -20.05
CA VAL A 242 1.77 -2.95 -21.28
C VAL A 242 2.53 -4.14 -21.86
N SER A 243 3.28 -4.88 -21.03
CA SER A 243 4.03 -6.05 -21.48
C SER A 243 3.12 -7.17 -21.99
N LEU A 244 2.00 -7.44 -21.31
CA LEU A 244 1.02 -8.44 -21.75
C LEU A 244 0.32 -8.03 -23.06
N LEU A 245 0.00 -6.75 -23.24
CA LEU A 245 -0.56 -6.24 -24.49
C LEU A 245 0.43 -6.33 -25.66
N ALA A 246 1.72 -6.07 -25.40
CA ALA A 246 2.77 -6.21 -26.41
C ALA A 246 2.91 -7.67 -26.86
N LEU A 247 2.96 -8.60 -25.90
CA LEU A 247 2.96 -10.03 -26.16
C LEU A 247 1.77 -10.50 -26.99
N PHE A 248 0.58 -9.94 -26.76
CA PHE A 248 -0.64 -10.40 -27.41
C PHE A 248 -0.84 -9.84 -28.83
N ARG A 249 -0.13 -8.76 -29.18
CA ARG A 249 -0.31 -8.03 -30.45
C ARG A 249 0.79 -8.23 -31.47
N CYS A 250 1.90 -8.85 -31.08
CA CYS A 250 3.01 -9.10 -31.98
C CYS A 250 2.73 -10.28 -32.93
N ASN A 251 2.61 -9.97 -34.22
CA ASN A 251 2.83 -10.92 -35.33
C ASN A 251 4.30 -10.84 -35.81
N SER A 252 5.24 -10.55 -34.90
CA SER A 252 6.63 -10.21 -35.19
C SER A 252 7.51 -11.44 -35.43
N SER A 253 8.79 -11.21 -35.78
CA SER A 253 9.79 -12.28 -35.86
C SER A 253 9.95 -13.01 -34.51
N LYS A 254 10.47 -14.25 -34.58
CA LYS A 254 10.69 -15.12 -33.40
C LYS A 254 11.53 -14.45 -32.31
N ASP A 255 12.52 -13.62 -32.68
CA ASP A 255 13.41 -12.98 -31.70
C ASP A 255 12.67 -11.92 -30.86
N VAL A 256 11.77 -11.14 -31.47
CA VAL A 256 10.96 -10.13 -30.78
C VAL A 256 9.91 -10.78 -29.86
N GLU A 257 9.41 -11.96 -30.23
CA GLU A 257 8.51 -12.75 -29.39
C GLU A 257 9.22 -13.27 -28.12
N VAL A 258 10.48 -13.70 -28.25
CA VAL A 258 11.30 -14.16 -27.11
C VAL A 258 11.59 -13.01 -26.14
N GLU A 259 12.02 -11.84 -26.65
CA GLU A 259 12.31 -10.68 -25.81
C GLU A 259 11.07 -10.17 -25.07
N SER A 260 9.94 -10.04 -25.77
CA SER A 260 8.67 -9.62 -25.15
C SER A 260 8.18 -10.60 -24.09
N SER A 261 8.40 -11.90 -24.27
CA SER A 261 8.08 -12.93 -23.27
C SER A 261 8.96 -12.83 -22.04
N GLN A 262 10.26 -12.65 -22.21
CA GLN A 262 11.19 -12.45 -21.09
C GLN A 262 10.85 -11.19 -20.29
N MET A 263 10.51 -10.11 -20.99
CA MET A 263 10.11 -8.86 -20.36
C MET A 263 8.83 -9.01 -19.53
N ALA A 264 7.79 -9.63 -20.08
CA ALA A 264 6.55 -9.87 -19.35
C ALA A 264 6.76 -10.77 -18.14
N GLN A 265 7.60 -11.82 -18.26
CA GLN A 265 7.96 -12.66 -17.11
C GLN A 265 8.64 -11.85 -16.01
N LYS A 266 9.58 -10.95 -16.35
CA LYS A 266 10.24 -10.07 -15.38
C LYS A 266 9.24 -9.17 -14.66
N ARG A 267 8.33 -8.52 -15.41
CA ARG A 267 7.32 -7.62 -14.82
C ARG A 267 6.30 -8.36 -13.97
N LEU A 268 5.86 -9.54 -14.39
CA LEU A 268 4.96 -10.39 -13.60
C LEU A 268 5.62 -10.83 -12.30
N LYS A 269 6.89 -11.22 -12.33
CA LYS A 269 7.64 -11.60 -11.13
C LYS A 269 7.80 -10.42 -10.16
N ASP A 270 8.11 -9.24 -10.66
CA ASP A 270 8.20 -8.03 -9.84
C ASP A 270 6.84 -7.71 -9.19
N LEU A 271 5.77 -7.71 -9.98
CA LEU A 271 4.41 -7.49 -9.46
C LEU A 271 4.00 -8.55 -8.44
N GLU A 272 4.33 -9.83 -8.65
CA GLU A 272 4.04 -10.91 -7.69
C GLU A 272 4.66 -10.61 -6.32
N VAL A 273 5.95 -10.23 -6.29
CA VAL A 273 6.65 -9.87 -5.04
C VAL A 273 5.98 -8.66 -4.37
N ARG A 274 5.60 -7.64 -5.16
CA ARG A 274 4.93 -6.46 -4.63
C ARG A 274 3.53 -6.76 -4.08
N LEU A 275 2.77 -7.64 -4.74
CA LEU A 275 1.45 -8.07 -4.27
C LEU A 275 1.55 -8.86 -2.96
N GLU A 276 2.58 -9.70 -2.80
CA GLU A 276 2.83 -10.44 -1.55
C GLU A 276 3.07 -9.47 -0.38
N SER A 277 3.93 -8.47 -0.55
CA SER A 277 4.18 -7.47 0.51
C SER A 277 2.94 -6.64 0.84
N LEU A 278 2.14 -6.28 -0.17
CA LEU A 278 0.87 -5.56 0.05
C LEU A 278 -0.16 -6.42 0.79
N GLU A 279 -0.25 -7.71 0.48
CA GLU A 279 -1.13 -8.66 1.15
C GLU A 279 -0.73 -8.82 2.62
N GLU A 280 0.56 -8.99 2.90
CA GLU A 280 1.08 -9.06 4.27
C GLU A 280 0.77 -7.78 5.06
N GLY A 281 1.12 -6.61 4.51
CA GLY A 281 0.87 -5.32 5.16
C GLY A 281 -0.64 -5.08 5.41
N LEU A 282 -1.48 -5.45 4.44
CA LEU A 282 -2.93 -5.35 4.59
C LEU A 282 -3.47 -6.32 5.65
N ASP A 283 -2.95 -7.54 5.74
CA ASP A 283 -3.36 -8.52 6.74
C ASP A 283 -3.00 -8.10 8.16
N PHE A 284 -1.84 -7.46 8.36
CA PHE A 284 -1.51 -6.85 9.65
C PHE A 284 -2.45 -5.69 9.97
N PHE A 285 -2.68 -4.80 9.01
CA PHE A 285 -3.55 -3.65 9.21
C PHE A 285 -5.00 -4.07 9.50
N TYR A 286 -5.52 -5.04 8.77
CA TYR A 286 -6.86 -5.60 8.96
C TYR A 286 -7.05 -6.18 10.37
N ARG A 287 -6.05 -6.91 10.89
CA ARG A 287 -6.07 -7.42 12.26
C ARG A 287 -6.15 -6.29 13.30
N ARG A 288 -5.37 -5.22 13.12
CA ARG A 288 -5.43 -4.05 14.00
C ARG A 288 -6.80 -3.36 13.95
N LEU A 289 -7.44 -3.27 12.78
CA LEU A 289 -8.81 -2.73 12.67
C LEU A 289 -9.81 -3.55 13.49
N ILE A 290 -9.70 -4.89 13.47
CA ILE A 290 -10.55 -5.78 14.27
C ILE A 290 -10.33 -5.51 15.76
N GLU A 291 -9.08 -5.51 16.20
CA GLU A 291 -8.72 -5.32 17.61
C GLU A 291 -9.22 -3.98 18.14
N THR A 292 -8.92 -2.89 17.43
CA THR A 292 -9.40 -1.56 17.83
C THR A 292 -10.92 -1.47 17.84
N ARG A 293 -11.61 -2.12 16.90
CA ARG A 293 -13.09 -2.20 16.96
C ARG A 293 -13.56 -2.91 18.22
N VAL A 294 -12.92 -4.01 18.61
CA VAL A 294 -13.25 -4.74 19.85
C VAL A 294 -13.05 -3.83 21.06
N SER A 295 -11.92 -3.12 21.14
CA SER A 295 -11.65 -2.18 22.23
C SER A 295 -12.68 -1.05 22.29
N LEU A 296 -13.03 -0.47 21.14
CA LEU A 296 -14.07 0.55 21.07
C LEU A 296 -15.44 0.03 21.51
N LEU A 297 -15.82 -1.19 21.08
CA LEU A 297 -17.06 -1.81 21.53
C LEU A 297 -17.05 -1.99 23.04
N ASN A 298 -15.97 -2.54 23.61
CA ASN A 298 -15.88 -2.77 25.05
C ASN A 298 -16.00 -1.47 25.85
N ILE A 299 -15.37 -0.38 25.39
CA ILE A 299 -15.43 0.94 26.05
C ILE A 299 -16.83 1.54 25.94
N LEU A 300 -17.51 1.37 24.80
CA LEU A 300 -18.85 1.93 24.61
C LEU A 300 -19.92 1.06 25.30
N THR A 301 -19.75 -0.24 25.46
CA THR A 301 -20.78 -1.10 26.07
C THR A 301 -20.77 -1.11 27.60
N HIS A 302 -19.76 -0.52 28.25
CA HIS A 302 -19.54 -0.54 29.71
C HIS A 302 -19.46 0.87 30.29
#